data_AF-A0A0F6Z873-F1
#
_entry.id   AF-A0A0F6Z873-F1
#
_cell.length_a   1.000
_cell.length_b   1.000
_cell.length_c   1.000
_cell.angle_alpha   90.00
_cell.angle_beta   90.00
_cell.angle_gamma   90.00
#
_symmetry.space_group_name_H-M   'P 1'
#
loop_
_entity.id
_entity.type
_entity.pdbx_description
1 polymer ?
#
loop_
_entity_poly.entity_id
_entity_poly.type
_entity_poly.pdbx_seq_one_letter_code
_entity_poly.pdbx_strand_id
1 'polypeptide(L)' 'MKCRATCKALTKMGVEVMSPQIDEHPEKVELMRSEGWLELPLVEVSTPDGVVRWAGMATENLNALKYLVSERS' A
#
# COMPACT_ATOMS: atom_id res chain seq x y z
N MET A 1 4.94 -13.14 4.50
CA MET A 1 4.72 -13.46 3.06
C MET A 1 3.92 -12.39 2.30
N LYS A 2 2.86 -11.82 2.88
CA LYS A 2 1.97 -10.86 2.21
C LYS A 2 2.66 -9.54 1.77
N CYS A 3 3.63 -9.03 2.54
CA CYS A 3 4.39 -7.83 2.16
C CYS A 3 5.15 -8.04 0.83
N ARG A 4 5.90 -9.14 0.70
CA ARG A 4 6.65 -9.46 -0.52
C ARG A 4 5.73 -9.64 -1.74
N ALA A 5 4.58 -10.29 -1.54
CA ALA A 5 3.60 -10.48 -2.61
C ALA A 5 3.01 -9.13 -3.08
N THR A 6 2.70 -8.25 -2.13
CA THR A 6 2.16 -6.90 -2.40
C THR A 6 3.20 -6.03 -3.12
N CYS A 7 4.45 -5.98 -2.64
CA CYS A 7 5.52 -5.26 -3.35
C CYS A 7 5.68 -5.76 -4.79
N LYS A 8 5.71 -7.08 -4.98
CA LYS A 8 5.82 -7.67 -6.34
C LYS A 8 4.65 -7.28 -7.23
N ALA A 9 3.43 -7.21 -6.70
CA ALA A 9 2.26 -6.79 -7.46
C ALA A 9 2.37 -5.31 -7.87
N LEU A 10 2.76 -4.43 -6.94
CA LEU A 10 2.94 -3.00 -7.19
C LEU A 10 4.06 -2.72 -8.20
N THR A 11 5.23 -3.37 -8.04
CA THR A 11 6.33 -3.23 -9.00
C THR A 11 5.95 -3.71 -10.40
N LYS A 12 5.14 -4.77 -10.52
CA LYS A 12 4.62 -5.24 -11.83
C LYS A 12 3.68 -4.24 -12.49
N MET A 13 3.06 -3.34 -11.72
CA MET A 13 2.24 -2.25 -12.24
C MET A 13 3.09 -1.05 -12.71
N GLY A 14 4.42 -1.11 -12.58
CA GLY A 14 5.32 0.01 -12.88
C GLY A 14 5.38 1.06 -11.77
N VAL A 15 4.79 0.79 -10.61
CA VAL A 15 4.83 1.69 -9.45
C VAL A 15 6.18 1.53 -8.75
N GLU A 16 6.83 2.66 -8.47
CA GLU A 16 8.02 2.68 -7.61
C GLU A 16 7.63 2.33 -6.17
N VAL A 17 8.28 1.31 -5.60
CA VAL A 17 7.93 0.78 -4.27
C VAL A 17 9.09 0.98 -3.32
N MET A 18 8.83 1.67 -2.21
CA MET A 18 9.68 1.66 -1.02
C MET A 18 9.06 0.75 0.04
N SER A 19 9.88 -0.05 0.73
CA SER A 19 9.38 -0.99 1.76
C SER A 19 10.17 -0.87 3.08
N PRO A 20 9.97 0.22 3.84
CA PRO A 20 10.57 0.36 5.17
C PRO A 20 9.99 -0.66 6.16
N GLN A 21 10.73 -0.97 7.23
CA GLN A 21 10.21 -1.80 8.32
C GLN A 21 9.27 -0.98 9.19
N ILE A 22 8.05 -1.45 9.41
CA ILE A 22 7.03 -0.67 10.15
C ILE A 22 7.43 -0.42 11.62
N ASP A 23 8.25 -1.30 12.21
CA ASP A 23 8.73 -1.18 13.59
C ASP A 23 9.63 0.05 13.79
N GLU A 24 10.19 0.61 12.71
CA GLU A 24 10.98 1.84 12.71
C GLU A 24 10.10 3.11 12.61
N HIS A 25 8.78 2.94 12.47
CA HIS A 25 7.79 3.98 12.23
C HIS A 25 6.59 3.87 13.19
N PRO A 26 6.77 4.24 14.48
CA PRO A 26 5.72 4.10 15.49
C PRO A 26 4.42 4.85 15.12
N GLU A 27 4.52 5.95 14.39
CA GLU A 27 3.37 6.70 13.89
C GLU A 27 2.49 5.88 12.92
N LYS A 28 3.08 4.94 12.17
CA LYS A 28 2.37 4.06 11.24
C LYS A 28 1.69 2.91 11.98
N VAL A 29 2.31 2.41 13.05
CA VAL A 29 1.70 1.41 13.94
C VAL A 29 0.46 2.00 14.62
N GLU A 30 0.57 3.24 15.11
CA GLU A 30 -0.56 3.94 15.73
C GLU A 30 -1.70 4.19 14.74
N LEU A 31 -1.36 4.57 13.50
CA LEU A 31 -2.34 4.70 12.41
C LEU A 31 -3.08 3.38 12.15
N MET A 32 -2.35 2.26 12.02
CA MET A 32 -2.99 0.96 11.82
C MET A 32 -3.93 0.62 12.99
N ARG A 33 -3.53 0.94 14.22
CA ARG A 33 -4.38 0.74 15.40
C ARG A 33 -5.64 1.59 15.37
N SER A 34 -5.53 2.88 15.02
CA SER A 34 -6.70 3.78 14.97
C SER A 34 -7.70 3.40 13.88
N GLU A 35 -7.20 2.90 12.75
CA GLU A 35 -8.03 2.43 11.62
C GLU A 35 -8.57 0.98 11.83
N GLY A 36 -8.19 0.32 12.93
CA GLY A 36 -8.58 -1.07 13.21
C GLY A 36 -7.92 -2.10 12.27
N TRP A 37 -6.82 -1.72 11.62
CA TRP A 37 -6.08 -2.58 10.71
C TRP A 37 -5.13 -3.51 11.46
N LEU A 38 -5.36 -4.81 11.34
CA LEU A 38 -4.61 -5.84 12.08
C LEU A 38 -3.59 -6.59 11.20
N GLU A 39 -3.51 -6.26 9.90
CA GLU A 39 -2.73 -7.02 8.94
C GLU A 39 -1.72 -6.15 8.17
N LEU A 40 -0.48 -6.65 8.04
CA LEU A 40 0.53 -6.08 7.16
C LEU A 40 0.44 -6.63 5.72
N PRO A 41 0.88 -5.87 4.71
CA PRO A 41 1.54 -4.55 4.81
C PRO A 41 0.53 -3.40 4.99
N LEU A 42 0.96 -2.32 5.67
CA LEU A 42 0.39 -1.00 5.42
C LEU A 42 0.93 -0.51 4.08
N VAL A 43 0.04 -0.10 3.18
CA VAL A 43 0.39 0.48 1.89
C VAL A 43 -0.09 1.92 1.85
N GLU A 44 0.79 2.81 1.41
CA GLU A 44 0.48 4.22 1.18
C GLU A 44 0.87 4.57 -0.26
N VAL A 45 -0.08 5.12 -1.01
CA VAL A 45 0.12 5.54 -2.39
C VAL A 45 -0.23 7.00 -2.55
N SER A 46 0.71 7.79 -3.02
CA SER A 46 0.49 9.19 -3.39
C SER A 46 -0.13 9.28 -4.78
N THR A 47 -1.33 9.84 -4.85
CA THR A 47 -2.09 10.13 -6.09
C THR A 47 -2.28 11.65 -6.22
N PRO A 48 -2.74 12.20 -7.37
CA PRO A 48 -3.01 13.64 -7.49
C PRO A 48 -4.06 14.11 -6.49
N ASP A 49 -5.03 13.25 -6.18
CA ASP A 49 -6.18 13.56 -5.34
C ASP A 49 -5.87 13.38 -3.85
N GLY A 50 -4.66 12.88 -3.52
CA GLY A 50 -4.20 12.69 -2.14
C GLY A 50 -3.53 11.35 -1.90
N VAL A 51 -3.39 10.99 -0.61
CA VAL A 51 -2.76 9.74 -0.19
C VAL A 51 -3.83 8.69 0.06
N VAL A 52 -3.79 7.60 -0.72
CA VAL A 52 -4.62 6.42 -0.50
C VAL A 52 -3.87 5.45 0.40
N ARG A 53 -4.56 4.94 1.42
CA ARG A 53 -3.98 4.01 2.40
C ARG A 53 -4.83 2.77 2.56
N TRP A 54 -4.18 1.62 2.73
CA TRP A 54 -4.87 0.40 3.12
C TRP A 54 -3.92 -0.58 3.80
N ALA A 55 -4.49 -1.59 4.43
CA ALA A 55 -3.76 -2.67 5.09
C ALA A 55 -4.01 -4.04 4.44
N GLY A 56 -3.00 -4.91 4.50
CA GLY A 56 -3.05 -6.26 3.95
C GLY A 56 -2.98 -6.32 2.43
N MET A 57 -3.03 -7.55 1.90
CA MET A 57 -3.04 -7.80 0.46
C MET A 57 -4.49 -7.71 -0.07
N ALA A 58 -5.06 -6.51 -0.04
CA ALA A 58 -6.41 -6.25 -0.54
C ALA A 58 -6.42 -6.22 -2.08
N THR A 59 -6.87 -7.29 -2.72
CA THR A 59 -6.93 -7.42 -4.19
C THR A 59 -7.76 -6.32 -4.83
N GLU A 60 -8.84 -5.89 -4.18
CA GLU A 60 -9.69 -4.79 -4.65
C GLU A 60 -8.91 -3.48 -4.76
N ASN A 61 -8.08 -3.16 -3.76
CA ASN A 61 -7.24 -1.96 -3.77
C ASN A 61 -6.12 -2.05 -4.80
N LEU A 62 -5.53 -3.23 -5.00
CA LEU A 62 -4.56 -3.46 -6.07
C LEU A 62 -5.18 -3.29 -7.46
N ASN A 63 -6.42 -3.76 -7.66
CA ASN A 63 -7.14 -3.55 -8.91
C ASN A 63 -7.49 -2.08 -9.12
N ALA A 64 -8.02 -1.40 -8.10
CA ALA A 64 -8.31 0.03 -8.15
C ALA A 64 -7.04 0.85 -8.51
N LEU A 65 -5.92 0.54 -7.86
CA LEU A 65 -4.65 1.18 -8.16
C LEU A 65 -4.20 0.92 -9.61
N LYS A 66 -4.37 -0.30 -10.12
CA LYS A 66 -4.02 -0.63 -11.50
C LYS A 66 -4.78 0.25 -12.50
N TYR A 67 -6.07 0.54 -12.26
CA TYR A 67 -6.84 1.47 -13.09
C TYR A 67 -6.24 2.88 -13.04
N LEU A 68 -5.99 3.40 -11.83
CA LEU A 68 -5.41 4.74 -11.64
C LEU A 68 -4.02 4.91 -12.30
N VAL A 69 -3.19 3.86 -12.28
CA VAL A 69 -1.87 3.88 -12.92
C VAL A 69 -1.99 3.78 -14.45
N SER A 70 -2.96 3.03 -14.96
CA SER A 70 -3.16 2.89 -16.41
C SER A 70 -3.68 4.16 -17.09
N GLU A 71 -4.48 4.99 -16.42
CA GLU A 71 -4.93 6.30 -16.95
C GLU A 71 -3.80 7.34 -17.04
N ARG A 72 -2.64 7.05 -16.43
CA ARG A 72 -1.44 7.90 -16.46
C ARG A 72 -0.40 7.49 -17.51
N SER A 73 -0.62 6.36 -18.22
CA SER A 73 0.33 5.78 -19.19
C SER A 73 0.05 6.20 -20.63
#